data_AF-A0A7S2GAT3-F1
#
_entry.id   AF-A0A7S2GAT3-F1
#
_cell.length_a   1.000
_cell.length_b   1.000
_cell.length_c   1.000
_cell.angle_alpha   90.00
_cell.angle_beta   90.00
_cell.angle_gamma   90.00
#
_symmetry.space_group_name_H-M   'P 1'
#
loop_
_entity.id
_entity.type
_entity.pdbx_description
1 polymer ?
#
loop_
_entity_poly.entity_id
_entity_poly.type
_entity_poly.pdbx_seq_one_letter_code
_entity_poly.pdbx_strand_id
1 'polypeptide(L)'
;RSLLDRICSDCNGNGWTVPVSAWLAIAYWVLACSVLAYLLIAWGNARVHASVVGIYGSLQPVVTLIASELVILVTNPPHYNLQGAKLSDLGALAIFAGLMLVVYEYSHGSGQVAPKPEVVTSATGAGAGGSRTSMDGPEEAVQQDEGGAGPHDMTTAPLSYREAAVSS
;
A
#
# COMPACT_ATOMS: atom_id res chain seq x y z
N ARG A 1 15.92 9.10 38.77
CA ARG A 1 14.96 8.10 38.24
C ARG A 1 14.39 8.69 36.97
N SER A 2 14.88 8.22 35.83
CA SER A 2 14.57 8.83 34.52
C SER A 2 13.17 8.44 34.06
N LEU A 3 12.56 9.27 33.21
CA LEU A 3 11.22 9.07 32.65
C LEU A 3 11.08 7.69 31.98
N LEU A 4 12.19 7.14 31.45
CA LEU A 4 12.26 5.79 30.89
C LEU A 4 11.94 4.67 31.91
N ASP A 5 12.35 4.80 33.17
CA ASP A 5 12.04 3.79 34.21
C ASP A 5 10.54 3.70 34.53
N ARG A 6 9.78 4.77 34.22
CA ARG A 6 8.32 4.80 34.42
C ARG A 6 7.53 4.28 33.23
N ILE A 7 8.10 4.37 32.04
CA ILE A 7 7.45 3.93 30.78
C ILE A 7 7.78 2.47 30.49
N CYS A 8 8.94 1.99 30.92
CA CYS A 8 9.41 0.66 30.57
C CYS A 8 10.21 0.07 31.74
N SER A 9 9.55 -0.68 32.62
CA SER A 9 10.23 -1.39 33.73
C SER A 9 11.20 -2.46 33.23
N ASP A 10 11.02 -2.94 32.00
CA ASP A 10 11.79 -4.03 31.40
C ASP A 10 12.95 -3.56 30.52
N CYS A 11 13.21 -2.25 30.44
CA CYS A 11 14.24 -1.68 29.58
C CYS A 11 15.67 -1.79 30.16
N ASN A 12 15.88 -2.53 31.24
CA ASN A 12 17.18 -2.68 31.90
C ASN A 12 18.08 -3.72 31.19
N GLY A 13 18.55 -3.38 29.98
CA GLY A 13 19.64 -4.06 29.28
C GLY A 13 19.25 -5.10 28.22
N ASN A 14 18.04 -5.67 28.27
CA ASN A 14 17.59 -6.73 27.36
C ASN A 14 16.31 -6.38 26.57
N GLY A 15 15.92 -5.10 26.50
CA GLY A 15 14.65 -4.69 25.86
C GLY A 15 14.52 -5.07 24.37
N TRP A 16 15.63 -5.39 23.70
CA TRP A 16 15.68 -5.80 22.29
C TRP A 16 15.86 -7.30 22.08
N THR A 17 15.94 -8.10 23.15
CA THR A 17 16.05 -9.56 23.01
C THR A 17 14.68 -10.16 22.76
N VAL A 18 14.42 -10.49 21.50
CA VAL A 18 13.20 -11.20 21.09
C VAL A 18 13.30 -12.66 21.52
N PRO A 19 12.31 -13.22 22.24
CA PRO A 19 12.35 -14.62 22.65
C PRO A 19 12.37 -15.54 21.41
N VAL A 20 13.13 -16.63 21.49
CA VAL A 20 13.29 -17.61 20.38
C VAL A 20 11.96 -18.16 19.85
N SER A 21 10.94 -18.25 20.71
CA SER A 21 9.59 -18.66 20.33
C SER A 21 8.85 -17.66 19.41
N ALA A 22 9.20 -16.37 19.45
CA ALA A 22 8.54 -15.32 18.66
C ALA A 22 9.09 -15.21 17.23
N TRP A 23 10.29 -15.75 16.95
CA TRP A 23 10.89 -15.67 15.62
C TRP A 23 10.04 -16.33 14.53
N LEU A 24 9.38 -17.45 14.85
CA LEU A 24 8.52 -18.14 13.90
C LEU A 24 7.25 -17.32 13.59
N ALA A 25 6.68 -16.66 14.61
CA ALA A 25 5.55 -15.77 14.41
C ALA A 25 5.93 -14.55 13.56
N ILE A 26 7.12 -13.97 13.78
CA ILE A 26 7.63 -12.85 12.97
C ILE A 26 7.88 -13.30 11.53
N ALA A 27 8.52 -14.45 11.33
CA ALA A 27 8.77 -14.99 9.99
C ALA A 27 7.46 -15.28 9.24
N TYR A 28 6.49 -15.89 9.90
CA TYR A 28 5.14 -16.09 9.35
C TYR A 28 4.49 -14.76 9.01
N TRP A 29 4.52 -13.78 9.91
CA TRP A 29 3.92 -12.47 9.70
C TRP A 29 4.53 -11.77 8.47
N VAL A 30 5.86 -11.71 8.37
CA VAL A 30 6.53 -11.03 7.25
C VAL A 30 6.26 -11.76 5.94
N LEU A 31 6.47 -13.08 5.89
CA LEU A 31 6.32 -13.82 4.64
C LEU A 31 4.86 -13.92 4.21
N ALA A 32 3.97 -14.32 5.12
CA ALA A 32 2.56 -14.46 4.80
C ALA A 32 1.94 -13.09 4.52
N CYS A 33 2.09 -12.08 5.38
CA CYS A 33 1.44 -10.80 5.14
C CYS A 33 2.04 -10.07 3.94
N SER A 34 3.37 -10.04 3.75
CA SER A 34 3.95 -9.28 2.64
C SER A 34 3.77 -10.00 1.30
N VAL A 35 4.12 -11.28 1.20
CA VAL A 35 4.04 -12.00 -0.08
C VAL A 35 2.58 -12.20 -0.49
N LEU A 36 1.72 -12.64 0.42
CA LEU A 36 0.31 -12.87 0.10
C LEU A 36 -0.40 -11.56 -0.23
N ALA A 37 -0.20 -10.49 0.55
CA ALA A 37 -0.83 -9.20 0.23
C ALA A 37 -0.37 -8.68 -1.13
N TYR A 38 0.92 -8.77 -1.44
CA TYR A 38 1.42 -8.32 -2.74
C TYR A 38 0.86 -9.14 -3.90
N LEU A 39 0.82 -10.48 -3.75
CA LEU A 39 0.23 -11.36 -4.76
C LEU A 39 -1.27 -11.09 -4.95
N LEU A 40 -2.02 -10.87 -3.87
CA LEU A 40 -3.46 -10.54 -3.95
C LEU A 40 -3.69 -9.19 -4.63
N ILE A 41 -2.87 -8.18 -4.32
CA ILE A 41 -2.96 -6.86 -4.96
C ILE A 41 -2.62 -6.97 -6.45
N ALA A 42 -1.53 -7.67 -6.79
CA ALA A 42 -1.12 -7.89 -8.19
C ALA A 42 -2.21 -8.66 -8.97
N TRP A 43 -2.76 -9.72 -8.38
CA TRP A 43 -3.85 -10.50 -8.94
C TRP A 43 -5.15 -9.69 -9.09
N GLY A 44 -5.44 -8.83 -8.11
CA GLY A 44 -6.59 -7.93 -8.09
C GLY A 44 -6.48 -6.88 -9.18
N ASN A 45 -5.34 -6.21 -9.31
CA ASN A 45 -5.11 -5.23 -10.37
C ASN A 45 -5.17 -5.85 -11.77
N ALA A 46 -4.89 -7.15 -11.92
CA ALA A 46 -5.04 -7.85 -13.20
C ALA A 46 -6.51 -8.13 -13.59
N ARG A 47 -7.47 -8.10 -12.63
CA ARG A 47 -8.88 -8.46 -12.88
C ARG A 47 -9.88 -7.35 -12.59
N VAL A 48 -9.53 -6.37 -11.76
CA VAL A 48 -10.45 -5.36 -11.23
C VAL A 48 -9.79 -3.98 -11.30
N HIS A 49 -10.60 -2.93 -11.39
CA HIS A 49 -10.10 -1.56 -11.35
C HIS A 49 -9.36 -1.28 -10.04
N ALA A 50 -8.25 -0.55 -10.13
CA ALA A 50 -7.39 -0.20 -8.99
C ALA A 50 -8.15 0.50 -7.85
N SER A 51 -9.25 1.20 -8.15
CA SER A 51 -10.13 1.81 -7.15
C SER A 51 -10.78 0.77 -6.24
N VAL A 52 -11.25 -0.35 -6.80
CA VAL A 52 -11.85 -1.46 -6.05
C VAL A 52 -10.78 -2.15 -5.19
N VAL A 53 -9.58 -2.33 -5.74
CA VAL A 53 -8.45 -2.92 -5.01
C VAL A 53 -8.07 -2.05 -3.80
N GLY A 54 -8.09 -0.73 -3.94
CA GLY A 54 -7.83 0.21 -2.84
C GLY A 54 -8.85 0.13 -1.70
N ILE A 55 -10.13 -0.14 -2.01
CA ILE A 55 -11.20 -0.28 -1.01
C ILE A 55 -10.94 -1.48 -0.09
N TYR A 56 -10.30 -2.55 -0.55
CA TYR A 56 -9.96 -3.69 0.31
C TYR A 56 -9.04 -3.32 1.49
N GLY A 57 -8.25 -2.25 1.38
CA GLY A 57 -7.44 -1.77 2.52
C GLY A 57 -8.30 -1.39 3.72
N SER A 58 -9.51 -0.87 3.49
CA SER A 58 -10.44 -0.48 4.55
C SER A 58 -11.12 -1.65 5.27
N LEU A 59 -11.03 -2.87 4.73
CA LEU A 59 -11.54 -4.09 5.39
C LEU A 59 -10.63 -4.59 6.51
N GLN A 60 -9.35 -4.22 6.52
CA GLN A 60 -8.39 -4.67 7.54
C GLN A 60 -8.87 -4.47 8.99
N PRO A 61 -9.33 -3.28 9.43
CA PRO A 61 -9.84 -3.08 10.79
C PRO A 61 -11.08 -3.93 11.11
N VAL A 62 -11.94 -4.18 10.12
CA VAL A 62 -13.14 -5.02 10.29
C VAL A 62 -12.75 -6.47 10.54
N VAL A 63 -11.83 -7.01 9.74
CA VAL A 63 -11.33 -8.38 9.90
C VAL A 63 -10.64 -8.55 11.25
N THR A 64 -9.86 -7.56 11.70
CA THR A 64 -9.20 -7.59 13.02
C THR A 64 -10.20 -7.68 14.17
N LEU A 65 -11.32 -6.96 14.11
CA LEU A 65 -12.36 -7.07 15.13
C LEU A 65 -13.06 -8.42 15.10
N ILE A 66 -13.44 -8.91 13.92
CA ILE A 66 -14.06 -10.23 13.78
C ILE A 66 -13.12 -11.32 14.32
N ALA A 67 -11.83 -11.25 13.98
CA ALA A 67 -10.83 -12.19 14.48
C ALA A 67 -10.67 -12.09 16.00
N SER A 68 -10.66 -10.87 16.56
CA SER A 68 -10.57 -10.66 18.00
C SER A 68 -11.77 -11.24 18.74
N GLU A 69 -12.98 -11.00 18.25
CA GLU A 69 -14.21 -11.56 18.83
C GLU A 69 -14.25 -13.08 18.72
N LEU A 70 -13.81 -13.64 17.58
CA LEU A 70 -13.73 -15.08 17.37
C LEU A 70 -12.75 -15.75 18.34
N VAL A 71 -11.60 -15.12 18.62
CA VAL A 71 -10.63 -15.62 19.61
C VAL A 71 -11.23 -15.63 21.02
N ILE A 72 -11.98 -14.59 21.39
CA ILE A 72 -12.67 -14.51 22.69
C ILE A 72 -13.71 -15.63 22.79
N LEU A 73 -14.47 -15.87 21.72
CA LEU A 73 -15.54 -16.89 21.70
C LEU A 73 -15.01 -18.33 21.78
N VAL A 74 -13.84 -18.60 21.22
CA VAL A 74 -13.25 -19.95 21.17
C VAL A 74 -12.37 -20.26 22.40
N THR A 75 -11.84 -19.24 23.08
CA THR A 75 -10.89 -19.43 24.20
C THR A 75 -11.60 -19.31 25.54
N ASN A 76 -11.38 -20.21 26.50
CA ASN A 76 -11.92 -20.06 27.88
C ASN A 76 -11.13 -19.01 28.69
N PRO A 77 -11.75 -18.33 29.68
CA PRO A 77 -11.07 -17.30 30.47
C PRO A 77 -9.88 -17.88 31.26
N PRO A 78 -8.75 -17.15 31.42
CA PRO A 78 -8.52 -15.73 31.10
C PRO A 78 -8.12 -15.50 29.64
N HIS A 79 -8.92 -14.74 28.90
CA HIS A 79 -8.74 -14.49 27.45
C HIS A 79 -7.58 -13.51 27.19
N TYR A 80 -6.31 -13.88 27.40
CA TYR A 80 -5.13 -13.10 26.97
C TYR A 80 -5.16 -11.57 27.25
N ASN A 81 -5.88 -11.10 28.29
CA ASN A 81 -6.21 -9.68 28.53
C ASN A 81 -6.97 -8.95 27.40
N LEU A 82 -7.55 -9.66 26.43
CA LEU A 82 -8.52 -9.09 25.50
C LEU A 82 -9.78 -8.70 26.27
N GLN A 83 -10.03 -7.40 26.33
CA GLN A 83 -11.27 -6.85 26.88
C GLN A 83 -12.29 -6.86 25.73
N GLY A 84 -13.41 -7.55 25.94
CA GLY A 84 -14.47 -7.70 24.94
C GLY A 84 -15.05 -6.36 24.47
N ALA A 85 -16.00 -6.43 23.53
CA ALA A 85 -16.37 -5.29 22.72
C ALA A 85 -16.61 -3.99 23.51
N LYS A 86 -15.87 -2.93 23.17
CA LYS A 86 -15.91 -1.62 23.85
C LYS A 86 -16.51 -0.56 22.95
N LEU A 87 -16.73 0.63 23.52
CA LEU A 87 -17.08 1.84 22.76
C LEU A 87 -16.08 2.16 21.63
N SER A 88 -14.84 1.67 21.69
CA SER A 88 -13.87 1.75 20.58
C SER A 88 -14.36 1.05 19.32
N ASP A 89 -15.18 0.01 19.45
CA ASP A 89 -15.63 -0.80 18.32
C ASP A 89 -16.77 -0.13 17.55
N LEU A 90 -17.36 0.92 18.14
CA LEU A 90 -18.29 1.82 17.46
C LEU A 90 -17.62 2.47 16.23
N GLY A 91 -16.31 2.73 16.30
CA GLY A 91 -15.54 3.24 15.17
C GLY A 91 -15.49 2.25 14.00
N ALA A 92 -15.44 0.94 14.28
CA ALA A 92 -15.45 -0.05 13.21
C ALA A 92 -16.84 -0.28 12.62
N LEU A 93 -17.91 -0.11 13.41
CA LEU A 93 -19.27 -0.05 12.85
C LEU A 93 -19.41 1.14 11.90
N ALA A 94 -18.81 2.29 12.21
CA ALA A 94 -18.78 3.44 11.31
C ALA A 94 -17.97 3.17 10.04
N ILE A 95 -16.81 2.50 10.14
CA ILE A 95 -16.02 2.07 8.96
C ILE A 95 -16.83 1.09 8.11
N PHE A 96 -17.50 0.11 8.73
CA PHE A 96 -18.32 -0.87 8.03
C PHE A 96 -19.51 -0.22 7.33
N ALA A 97 -20.18 0.73 7.99
CA ALA A 97 -21.27 1.50 7.40
C ALA A 97 -20.78 2.34 6.19
N GLY A 98 -19.64 3.01 6.31
CA GLY A 98 -19.02 3.75 5.22
C GLY A 98 -18.65 2.85 4.04
N LEU A 99 -18.11 1.67 4.31
CA LEU A 99 -17.78 0.67 3.27
C LEU A 99 -19.04 0.16 2.57
N MET A 100 -20.09 -0.17 3.33
CA MET A 100 -21.37 -0.61 2.77
C MET A 100 -22.01 0.46 1.88
N LEU A 101 -21.91 1.73 2.27
CA LEU A 101 -22.37 2.86 1.45
C LEU A 101 -21.61 2.92 0.12
N VAL A 102 -20.27 2.85 0.14
CA VAL A 102 -19.43 2.89 -1.07
C VAL A 102 -19.75 1.72 -2.00
N VAL A 103 -19.89 0.51 -1.45
CA VAL A 103 -20.25 -0.69 -2.24
C VAL A 103 -21.67 -0.59 -2.79
N TYR A 104 -22.60 -0.04 -2.01
CA TYR A 104 -23.98 0.18 -2.44
C TYR A 104 -24.04 1.14 -3.63
N GLU A 105 -23.38 2.30 -3.53
CA GLU A 105 -23.23 3.28 -4.61
C GLU A 105 -22.55 2.67 -5.85
N TYR A 106 -21.51 1.86 -5.65
CA TYR A 106 -20.84 1.18 -6.77
C TYR A 106 -21.76 0.18 -7.48
N SER A 107 -22.55 -0.59 -6.73
CA SER A 107 -23.49 -1.58 -7.29
C SER A 107 -24.68 -0.93 -8.00
N HIS A 108 -25.23 0.16 -7.44
CA HIS A 108 -26.40 0.85 -7.99
C HIS A 108 -26.04 1.92 -9.03
N GLY A 109 -24.82 2.47 -8.99
CA GLY A 109 -24.31 3.51 -9.88
C GLY A 109 -23.69 3.00 -11.18
N SER A 110 -24.07 1.80 -11.62
CA SER A 110 -23.54 1.05 -12.79
C SER A 110 -23.59 1.77 -14.17
N GLY A 111 -23.87 3.08 -14.24
CA GLY A 111 -23.93 3.86 -15.47
C GLY A 111 -22.72 4.74 -15.78
N GLN A 112 -21.83 5.02 -14.82
CA GLN A 112 -20.63 5.83 -15.10
C GLN A 112 -19.41 4.93 -15.32
N VAL A 113 -19.38 4.32 -16.51
CA VAL A 113 -18.16 3.72 -17.06
C VAL A 113 -17.10 4.81 -17.01
N ALA A 114 -16.05 4.61 -16.21
CA ALA A 114 -14.93 5.53 -16.18
C ALA A 114 -14.53 5.84 -17.62
N PRO A 115 -14.42 7.13 -18.02
CA PRO A 115 -14.04 7.47 -19.38
C PRO A 115 -12.76 6.71 -19.68
N LYS A 116 -12.82 5.86 -20.70
CA LYS A 116 -11.66 5.11 -21.22
C LYS A 116 -10.52 6.13 -21.24
N PRO A 117 -9.36 5.89 -20.59
CA PRO A 117 -8.28 6.85 -20.61
C PRO A 117 -7.97 7.07 -22.07
N GLU A 118 -8.46 8.19 -22.60
CA GLU A 118 -8.10 8.65 -23.91
C GLU A 118 -6.62 8.86 -23.74
N VAL A 119 -5.84 8.00 -24.39
CA VAL A 119 -4.40 8.20 -24.50
C VAL A 119 -4.32 9.57 -25.13
N VAL A 120 -4.11 10.60 -24.30
CA VAL A 120 -3.78 11.95 -24.73
C VAL A 120 -2.40 11.76 -25.33
N THR A 121 -2.41 11.29 -26.57
CA THR A 121 -1.31 11.36 -27.49
C THR A 121 -1.17 12.85 -27.67
N SER A 122 -0.34 13.48 -26.84
CA SER A 122 0.12 14.85 -27.04
C SER A 122 0.93 14.89 -28.33
N ALA A 123 0.27 14.70 -29.46
CA ALA A 123 0.71 15.10 -30.77
C ALA A 123 0.34 16.57 -30.93
N THR A 124 1.04 17.47 -30.24
CA THR A 124 1.09 18.89 -30.61
C THR A 124 2.41 19.48 -30.13
N GLY A 125 3.44 19.19 -30.90
CA GLY A 125 4.64 20.02 -31.04
C GLY A 125 4.79 20.47 -32.49
N ALA A 126 3.71 20.93 -33.12
CA ALA A 126 3.75 21.60 -34.42
C ALA A 126 4.06 23.09 -34.20
N GLY A 127 5.34 23.41 -34.02
CA GLY A 127 5.88 24.75 -34.16
C GLY A 127 6.43 24.93 -35.57
N ALA A 128 5.77 25.74 -36.38
CA ALA A 128 6.20 26.09 -37.73
C ALA A 128 7.44 27.01 -37.73
N GLY A 129 8.37 26.76 -38.65
CA GLY A 129 9.26 27.79 -39.19
C GLY A 129 10.75 27.63 -38.87
N GLY A 130 11.50 27.00 -39.78
CA GLY A 130 12.97 27.02 -39.74
C GLY A 130 13.60 26.35 -40.96
N SER A 131 14.00 27.16 -41.94
CA SER A 131 14.69 26.78 -43.19
C SER A 131 15.97 25.95 -42.99
N ARG A 132 16.14 24.96 -43.89
CA ARG A 132 17.37 24.45 -44.55
C ARG A 132 18.68 24.43 -43.75
N THR A 133 19.26 23.24 -43.63
CA THR A 133 20.47 22.73 -44.35
C THR A 133 20.80 21.37 -43.74
N SER A 134 20.59 20.24 -44.42
CA SER A 134 21.53 19.61 -45.35
C SER A 134 22.96 19.59 -44.81
N MET A 135 23.31 18.57 -44.04
CA MET A 135 24.60 17.88 -44.17
C MET A 135 24.44 16.40 -43.81
N ASP A 136 24.81 15.59 -44.79
CA ASP A 136 25.06 14.15 -44.72
C ASP A 136 26.01 13.76 -43.58
N GLY A 137 25.75 12.61 -42.96
CA GLY A 137 26.67 11.93 -42.04
C GLY A 137 26.13 10.56 -41.64
N PRO A 138 26.94 9.49 -41.67
CA PRO A 138 26.49 8.16 -42.05
C PRO A 138 25.95 7.29 -40.92
N GLU A 139 25.04 6.41 -41.33
CA GLU A 139 24.77 5.04 -40.88
C GLU A 139 25.80 4.46 -39.88
N GLU A 140 25.40 4.35 -38.60
CA GLU A 140 25.96 3.37 -37.66
C GLU A 140 24.82 2.47 -37.18
N ALA A 141 24.83 1.25 -37.71
CA ALA A 141 24.01 0.15 -37.23
C ALA A 141 24.50 -0.26 -35.83
N VAL A 142 23.63 -0.16 -34.82
CA VAL A 142 23.86 -0.82 -33.52
C VAL A 142 22.73 -1.81 -33.27
N GLN A 143 23.09 -3.07 -33.52
CA GLN A 143 22.51 -4.29 -33.00
C GLN A 143 22.57 -4.28 -31.45
N GLN A 144 21.44 -4.46 -30.78
CA GLN A 144 21.36 -4.94 -29.39
C GLN A 144 20.14 -5.86 -29.34
N ASP A 145 20.30 -7.15 -29.63
CA ASP A 145 20.88 -8.21 -28.79
C ASP A 145 20.03 -8.47 -27.53
N GLU A 146 19.43 -9.66 -27.54
CA GLU A 146 18.60 -10.19 -26.49
C GLU A 146 19.47 -10.75 -25.37
N GLY A 147 19.11 -10.46 -24.12
CA GLY A 147 19.44 -11.31 -22.98
C GLY A 147 20.68 -10.93 -22.18
N GLY A 148 20.46 -10.53 -20.93
CA GLY A 148 21.55 -10.39 -19.97
C GLY A 148 21.04 -10.06 -18.58
N ALA A 149 21.07 -11.04 -17.69
CA ALA A 149 20.67 -10.93 -16.29
C ALA A 149 21.69 -10.13 -15.44
N GLY A 150 21.16 -9.22 -14.61
CA GLY A 150 21.76 -8.66 -13.38
C GLY A 150 22.82 -7.55 -13.56
N PRO A 151 23.35 -6.94 -12.47
CA PRO A 151 22.82 -6.68 -11.14
C PRO A 151 22.78 -5.17 -10.78
N HIS A 152 22.03 -4.84 -9.72
CA HIS A 152 22.10 -3.63 -8.86
C HIS A 152 22.85 -2.37 -9.36
N ASP A 153 22.12 -1.28 -9.57
CA ASP A 153 22.65 0.05 -9.21
C ASP A 153 21.54 0.96 -8.65
N MET A 154 21.76 1.41 -7.43
CA MET A 154 20.86 2.23 -6.62
C MET A 154 21.35 3.66 -6.72
N THR A 155 20.91 4.38 -7.76
CA THR A 155 21.17 5.82 -7.89
C THR A 155 19.95 6.62 -7.43
N THR A 156 20.18 7.34 -6.34
CA THR A 156 19.30 8.28 -5.65
C THR A 156 18.89 9.47 -6.53
N ALA A 157 17.58 9.73 -6.62
CA ALA A 157 17.04 10.97 -7.17
C ALA A 157 16.69 11.97 -6.04
N PRO A 158 16.98 13.27 -6.18
CA PRO A 158 16.72 14.27 -5.15
C PRO A 158 15.24 14.69 -5.11
N LEU A 159 14.67 14.71 -3.90
CA LEU A 159 13.35 15.28 -3.61
C LEU A 159 13.43 16.81 -3.68
N SER A 160 12.84 17.39 -4.74
CA SER A 160 12.54 18.81 -4.84
C SER A 160 11.33 19.16 -3.96
N TYR A 161 11.57 19.57 -2.72
CA TYR A 161 10.56 20.20 -1.85
C TYR A 161 10.22 21.59 -2.41
N ARG A 162 8.99 21.75 -2.91
CA ARG A 162 8.45 23.07 -3.27
C ARG A 162 7.50 23.51 -2.16
N GLU A 163 8.00 24.40 -1.31
CA GLU A 163 7.23 25.10 -0.28
C GLU A 163 6.11 25.92 -0.94
N ALA A 164 4.86 25.63 -0.57
CA ALA A 164 3.74 26.52 -0.82
C ALA A 164 3.50 27.34 0.46
N ALA A 165 4.02 28.56 0.47
CA ALA A 165 3.72 29.57 1.46
C ALA A 165 2.23 29.97 1.34
N VAL A 166 1.48 29.75 2.42
CA VAL A 166 0.15 30.32 2.64
C VAL A 166 0.36 31.69 3.29
N SER A 167 0.14 32.77 2.53
CA SER A 167 0.03 34.12 3.10
C SER A 167 -1.38 34.30 3.64
N SER A 168 -1.43 34.73 4.90
CA SER A 168 -2.61 35.34 5.53
C SER A 168 -2.94 36.69 4.89
#